data_AF-F8P9E0-F1
#
_entry.id   AF-F8P9E0-F1
#
_cell.length_a   1.000
_cell.length_b   1.000
_cell.length_c   1.000
_cell.angle_alpha   90.00
_cell.angle_beta   90.00
_cell.angle_gamma   90.00
#
_symmetry.space_group_name_H-M   'P 1'
#
loop_
_entity.id
_entity.type
_entity.pdbx_description
1 polymer ?
#
loop_
_entity_poly.entity_id
_entity_poly.type
_entity_poly.pdbx_seq_one_letter_code
_entity_poly.pdbx_strand_id
1 'polypeptide(L)'
;MWTLHTANEEHWVPIKIVSSFTRMRDFAALGVVWIAKALRTSTELEVDEAGENVRRRTEVQEPKGQFERSVYAKGFGKEEPELQKKLEDFFNQYGTANAVRMRRVDGKKEFKGSVFVEYASMES
;
A
#
# COMPACT_ATOMS: atom_id res chain seq x y z
N MET A 1 -0.24 -6.16 9.36
CA MET A 1 0.99 -5.49 8.89
C MET A 1 1.72 -4.89 10.06
N TRP A 2 1.10 -4.02 10.87
CA TRP A 2 1.71 -3.51 12.12
C TRP A 2 2.25 -4.63 13.03
N THR A 3 1.48 -5.70 13.17
CA THR A 3 1.86 -6.92 13.90
C THR A 3 3.13 -7.60 13.39
N LEU A 4 3.44 -7.51 12.09
CA LEU A 4 4.67 -8.07 11.52
C LEU A 4 5.87 -7.15 11.74
N HIS A 5 5.64 -5.83 11.66
CA HIS A 5 6.67 -4.84 11.92
C HIS A 5 7.15 -4.90 13.38
N THR A 6 6.24 -5.01 14.34
CA THR A 6 6.58 -5.06 15.78
C THR A 6 6.92 -6.47 16.27
N ALA A 7 6.94 -7.49 15.40
CA ALA A 7 7.23 -8.87 15.81
C ALA A 7 8.71 -9.06 16.20
N ASN A 8 9.60 -8.28 15.59
CA ASN A 8 11.04 -8.26 15.87
C ASN A 8 11.45 -6.85 16.28
N GLU A 9 12.40 -6.73 17.22
CA GLU A 9 12.93 -5.44 17.69
C GLU A 9 13.59 -4.65 16.55
N GLU A 10 14.21 -5.34 15.59
CA GLU A 10 14.84 -4.73 14.42
C GLU A 10 13.90 -4.49 13.24
N HIS A 11 12.61 -4.82 13.39
CA HIS A 11 11.55 -4.60 12.41
C HIS A 11 11.72 -5.27 11.04
N TRP A 12 12.55 -6.32 10.97
CA TRP A 12 12.71 -7.14 9.78
C TRP A 12 11.46 -7.96 9.47
N VAL A 13 11.01 -7.87 8.21
CA VAL A 13 9.89 -8.64 7.68
C VAL A 13 10.37 -9.51 6.52
N PRO A 14 10.08 -10.82 6.51
CA PRO A 14 10.45 -11.69 5.41
C PRO A 14 9.80 -11.27 4.09
N ILE A 15 10.59 -11.14 3.02
CA ILE A 15 10.13 -10.78 1.67
C ILE A 15 9.09 -11.80 1.17
N LYS A 16 9.24 -13.07 1.54
CA LYS A 16 8.29 -14.14 1.20
C LYS A 16 6.86 -13.85 1.68
N ILE A 17 6.72 -13.23 2.86
CA ILE A 17 5.41 -12.84 3.39
C ILE A 17 4.83 -11.70 2.55
N VAL A 18 5.63 -10.68 2.24
CA VAL A 18 5.20 -9.54 1.42
C VAL A 18 4.82 -10.00 0.01
N SER A 19 5.61 -10.88 -0.61
CA SER A 19 5.33 -11.43 -1.94
C SER A 19 4.07 -12.31 -1.98
N SER A 20 3.59 -12.81 -0.84
CA SER A 20 2.36 -13.60 -0.77
C SER A 20 1.07 -12.77 -0.94
N PHE A 21 1.17 -11.44 -0.85
CA PHE A 21 0.01 -10.57 -0.94
C PHE A 21 -0.63 -10.60 -2.33
N THR A 22 -1.96 -10.49 -2.40
CA THR A 22 -2.70 -10.58 -3.66
C THR A 22 -2.21 -9.61 -4.73
N ARG A 23 -1.83 -8.37 -4.37
CA ARG A 23 -1.29 -7.38 -5.30
C ARG A 23 0.16 -7.64 -5.73
N MET A 24 0.85 -8.55 -5.05
CA MET A 24 2.23 -8.93 -5.36
C MET A 24 2.31 -10.16 -6.28
N ARG A 25 1.19 -10.82 -6.60
CA ARG A 25 1.20 -12.09 -7.36
C ARG A 25 1.94 -12.01 -8.69
N ASP A 26 1.76 -10.90 -9.42
CA ASP A 26 2.43 -10.70 -10.72
C ASP A 26 3.95 -10.64 -10.57
N PHE A 27 4.43 -10.12 -9.42
CA PHE A 27 5.86 -10.03 -9.11
C PHE A 27 6.40 -11.26 -8.39
N ALA A 28 5.53 -12.01 -7.69
CA ALA A 28 5.90 -13.22 -6.97
C ALA A 28 6.45 -14.30 -7.92
N ALA A 29 5.95 -14.35 -9.16
CA ALA A 29 6.46 -15.23 -10.21
C ALA A 29 7.92 -14.95 -10.62
N LEU A 30 8.41 -13.72 -10.41
CA LEU A 30 9.79 -13.32 -10.70
C LEU A 30 10.78 -13.79 -9.63
N GLY A 31 10.27 -14.26 -8.49
CA GLY A 31 11.05 -14.83 -7.40
C GLY A 31 11.64 -13.82 -6.42
N VAL A 32 12.03 -14.32 -5.25
CA VAL A 32 12.51 -13.49 -4.11
C VAL A 32 13.79 -12.73 -4.46
N VAL A 33 14.71 -13.35 -5.20
CA VAL A 33 15.98 -12.71 -5.60
C VAL A 33 15.74 -11.48 -6.47
N TRP A 34 14.77 -11.54 -7.38
CA TRP A 34 14.41 -10.42 -8.23
C TRP A 34 13.78 -9.29 -7.40
N ILE A 35 12.86 -9.64 -6.49
CA ILE A 35 12.22 -8.67 -5.60
C ILE A 35 13.26 -8.00 -4.69
N ALA A 36 14.18 -8.76 -4.10
CA ALA A 36 15.27 -8.24 -3.28
C ALA A 36 16.17 -7.26 -4.07
N LYS A 37 16.48 -7.58 -5.33
CA LYS A 37 17.24 -6.67 -6.21
C LYS A 37 16.49 -5.36 -6.46
N ALA A 38 15.18 -5.42 -6.72
CA ALA A 38 14.35 -4.23 -6.91
C ALA A 38 14.23 -3.41 -5.61
N LEU A 39 14.12 -4.06 -4.46
CA LEU A 39 14.05 -3.38 -3.16
C LEU A 39 15.35 -2.66 -2.80
N ARG A 40 16.51 -3.19 -3.21
CA ARG A 40 17.82 -2.54 -2.98
C ARG A 40 17.97 -1.19 -3.69
N THR A 41 17.18 -0.89 -4.72
CA THR A 41 17.18 0.43 -5.37
C THR A 41 16.27 1.45 -4.68
N SER A 42 15.56 1.06 -3.62
CA SER A 42 14.65 1.93 -2.88
C SER A 42 15.39 2.89 -1.95
N THR A 43 14.89 4.12 -1.85
CA THR A 43 15.32 5.12 -0.85
C THR A 43 14.65 4.92 0.50
N GLU A 44 13.52 4.20 0.56
CA GLU A 44 12.68 4.06 1.76
C GLU A 44 12.92 2.72 2.48
N LEU A 45 13.32 1.70 1.72
CA LEU A 45 13.46 0.32 2.20
C LEU A 45 14.91 -0.13 2.12
N GLU A 46 15.27 -1.04 3.02
CA GLU A 46 16.52 -1.77 2.96
C GLU A 46 16.31 -3.27 3.09
N VAL A 47 17.22 -4.01 2.48
CA VAL A 47 17.23 -5.47 2.43
C VAL A 47 18.45 -5.94 3.20
N ASP A 48 18.31 -7.02 3.96
CA ASP A 48 19.42 -7.64 4.66
C ASP A 48 20.49 -8.20 3.70
N GLU A 49 21.64 -8.58 4.26
CA GLU A 49 22.76 -9.14 3.49
C GLU A 49 22.35 -10.43 2.77
N ALA A 50 21.53 -11.27 3.43
CA ALA A 50 21.02 -12.52 2.87
C ALA A 50 20.03 -12.32 1.71
N GLY A 51 19.39 -11.15 1.59
CA GLY A 51 18.38 -10.90 0.56
C GLY A 51 17.01 -11.51 0.86
N GLU A 52 16.73 -11.84 2.12
CA GLU A 52 15.52 -12.55 2.55
C GLU A 52 14.55 -11.66 3.31
N ASN A 53 15.06 -10.62 3.97
CA ASN A 53 14.27 -9.72 4.82
C ASN A 53 14.32 -8.29 4.33
N VAL A 54 13.24 -7.55 4.58
CA VAL A 54 13.10 -6.13 4.27
C VAL A 54 12.63 -5.37 5.49
N ARG A 55 13.12 -4.15 5.67
CA ARG A 55 12.60 -3.18 6.64
C ARG A 55 12.63 -1.76 6.10
N ARG A 56 12.00 -0.84 6.81
CA ARG A 56 12.09 0.60 6.52
C ARG A 56 13.45 1.13 7.00
N ARG A 57 14.03 2.04 6.23
CA ARG A 57 15.26 2.77 6.61
C ARG A 57 14.99 3.81 7.69
N THR A 58 13.82 4.42 7.65
CA THR A 58 13.39 5.45 8.59
C THR A 58 12.34 4.91 9.54
N GLU A 59 12.33 5.42 10.77
CA GLU A 59 11.29 5.10 11.73
C GLU A 59 9.90 5.52 11.23
N VAL A 60 8.89 4.76 11.65
CA VAL A 60 7.50 5.08 11.32
C VAL A 60 7.09 6.32 12.11
N GLN A 61 6.89 7.42 11.38
CA GLN A 61 6.35 8.65 11.95
C GLN A 61 4.83 8.59 12.02
N GLU A 62 4.25 9.25 13.03
CA GLU A 62 2.80 9.43 13.09
C GLU A 62 2.33 10.29 11.90
N PRO A 63 1.26 9.87 11.19
CA PRO A 63 0.77 10.62 10.05
C PRO A 63 0.18 11.96 10.50
N LYS A 64 0.84 13.06 10.12
CA LYS A 64 0.35 14.43 10.35
C LYS A 64 -0.54 14.88 9.21
N GLY A 65 -1.70 15.45 9.55
CA GLY A 65 -2.64 16.03 8.59
C GLY A 65 -3.25 15.07 7.56
N GLN A 66 -3.29 13.77 7.88
CA GLN A 66 -3.88 12.76 7.00
C GLN A 66 -5.34 13.09 6.64
N PHE A 67 -6.12 13.59 7.59
CA PHE A 67 -7.52 13.95 7.35
C PHE A 67 -7.66 15.19 6.45
N GLU A 68 -6.80 16.20 6.64
CA GLU A 68 -6.84 17.45 5.87
C GLU A 68 -6.49 17.24 4.39
N ARG A 69 -5.62 16.26 4.10
CA ARG A 69 -5.25 15.84 2.74
C ARG A 69 -6.09 14.67 2.21
N SER A 70 -7.22 14.36 2.85
CA SER A 70 -8.10 13.28 2.45
C SER A 70 -9.43 13.78 1.91
N VAL A 71 -9.90 13.15 0.83
CA VAL A 71 -11.16 13.45 0.18
C VAL A 71 -12.10 12.25 0.28
N TYR A 72 -13.38 12.53 0.56
CA TYR A 72 -14.45 11.57 0.42
C TYR A 72 -15.12 11.72 -0.95
N ALA A 73 -15.24 10.61 -1.68
CA ALA A 73 -15.94 10.59 -2.96
C ALA A 73 -16.96 9.44 -3.01
N LYS A 74 -18.11 9.68 -3.64
CA LYS A 74 -19.21 8.71 -3.78
C LYS A 74 -19.75 8.73 -5.20
N GLY A 75 -20.30 7.61 -5.66
CA GLY A 75 -20.96 7.50 -6.96
C GLY A 75 -20.38 6.40 -7.85
N PHE A 76 -19.51 5.53 -7.33
CA PHE A 76 -18.74 4.57 -8.12
C PHE A 76 -19.48 3.25 -8.44
N GLY A 77 -20.81 3.21 -8.25
CA GLY A 77 -21.60 2.02 -8.54
C GLY A 77 -21.19 0.77 -7.75
N LYS A 78 -21.29 -0.39 -8.40
CA LYS A 78 -20.93 -1.71 -7.85
C LYS A 78 -19.45 -2.02 -8.06
N GLU A 79 -18.90 -2.89 -7.22
CA GLU A 79 -17.53 -3.35 -7.33
C GLU A 79 -17.35 -4.33 -8.50
N GLU A 80 -16.44 -3.97 -9.40
CA GLU A 80 -15.99 -4.80 -10.53
C GLU A 80 -14.50 -5.13 -10.35
N PRO A 81 -13.97 -6.23 -10.94
CA PRO A 81 -12.60 -6.69 -10.68
C PRO A 81 -11.49 -5.65 -10.86
N GLU A 82 -11.65 -4.71 -11.78
CA GLU A 82 -10.66 -3.66 -12.08
C GLU A 82 -10.95 -2.32 -11.40
N LEU A 83 -12.03 -2.22 -10.63
CA LEU A 83 -12.51 -0.94 -10.12
C LEU A 83 -11.46 -0.24 -9.26
N GLN A 84 -10.75 -0.97 -8.39
CA GLN A 84 -9.69 -0.39 -7.55
C GLN A 84 -8.61 0.29 -8.40
N LYS A 85 -8.13 -0.36 -9.46
CA LYS A 85 -7.10 0.21 -10.35
C LYS A 85 -7.65 1.43 -11.09
N LYS A 86 -8.88 1.35 -11.61
CA LYS A 86 -9.54 2.48 -12.29
C LYS A 86 -9.70 3.70 -11.37
N LEU A 87 -10.01 3.48 -10.10
CA LEU A 87 -10.10 4.54 -9.10
C LEU A 87 -8.72 5.15 -8.81
N GLU A 88 -7.69 4.32 -8.62
CA GLU A 88 -6.31 4.79 -8.44
C GLU A 88 -5.85 5.62 -9.64
N ASP A 89 -6.06 5.13 -10.87
CA ASP A 89 -5.72 5.84 -12.11
C ASP A 89 -6.51 7.15 -12.27
N PHE A 90 -7.79 7.18 -11.86
CA PHE A 90 -8.63 8.37 -11.90
C PHE A 90 -8.15 9.44 -10.90
N PHE A 91 -7.94 9.08 -9.63
CA PHE A 91 -7.55 10.05 -8.61
C PHE A 91 -6.11 10.54 -8.79
N ASN A 92 -5.23 9.71 -9.35
CA ASN A 92 -3.87 10.13 -9.70
C ASN A 92 -3.81 11.23 -10.78
N GLN A 93 -4.91 11.51 -11.49
CA GLN A 93 -4.98 12.65 -12.43
C GLN A 93 -5.06 14.00 -11.74
N TYR A 94 -5.51 14.03 -10.48
CA TYR A 94 -5.68 15.27 -9.70
C TYR A 94 -4.47 15.55 -8.81
N GLY A 95 -3.76 14.51 -8.40
CA GLY A 95 -2.46 14.60 -7.75
C GLY A 95 -2.00 13.23 -7.27
N THR A 96 -0.81 13.16 -6.67
CA THR A 96 -0.26 11.86 -6.23
C THR A 96 -1.08 11.29 -5.08
N ALA A 97 -1.89 10.27 -5.35
CA ALA A 97 -2.69 9.59 -4.34
C ALA A 97 -1.83 8.58 -3.58
N ASN A 98 -1.65 8.80 -2.29
CA ASN A 98 -0.99 7.85 -1.38
C ASN A 98 -1.85 6.60 -1.14
N ALA A 99 -3.16 6.78 -1.05
CA ALA A 99 -4.09 5.68 -0.84
C ALA A 99 -5.48 5.98 -1.37
N VAL A 100 -6.05 5.02 -2.11
CA VAL A 100 -7.48 5.00 -2.46
C VAL A 100 -8.14 3.85 -1.72
N ARG A 101 -8.92 4.17 -0.68
CA ARG A 101 -9.54 3.20 0.22
C ARG A 101 -11.03 3.04 -0.11
N MET A 102 -11.39 1.91 -0.73
CA MET A 102 -12.79 1.54 -0.96
C MET A 102 -13.50 1.26 0.37
N ARG A 103 -14.60 1.98 0.61
CA ARG A 103 -15.41 1.80 1.83
C ARG A 103 -16.24 0.54 1.70
N ARG A 104 -16.18 -0.33 2.70
CA ARG A 104 -16.94 -1.58 2.76
C ARG A 104 -17.98 -1.55 3.88
N VAL A 105 -18.98 -2.42 3.78
CA VAL A 105 -20.01 -2.64 4.81
C VAL A 105 -19.40 -3.35 6.01
N ASP A 106 -19.73 -2.92 7.22
CA ASP A 106 -19.13 -3.50 8.41
C ASP A 106 -19.61 -4.95 8.56
N GLY A 107 -18.67 -5.87 8.74
CA GLY A 107 -18.95 -7.31 8.74
C GLY A 107 -19.22 -7.93 7.37
N LYS A 108 -19.30 -7.15 6.27
CA LYS A 108 -19.48 -7.64 4.90
C LYS A 108 -18.40 -7.09 3.99
N LYS A 109 -17.78 -7.92 3.15
CA LYS A 109 -16.78 -7.43 2.17
C LYS A 109 -17.41 -6.63 1.01
N GLU A 110 -18.66 -6.20 1.11
CA GLU A 110 -19.39 -5.49 0.06
C GLU A 110 -18.98 -4.01 -0.01
N PHE A 111 -18.72 -3.51 -1.22
CA PHE A 111 -18.39 -2.11 -1.48
C PHE A 111 -19.60 -1.17 -1.35
N LYS A 112 -19.42 -0.05 -0.64
CA LYS A 112 -20.46 0.98 -0.40
C LYS A 112 -20.63 2.00 -1.54
N GLY A 113 -19.93 1.84 -2.67
CA GLY A 113 -19.98 2.83 -3.77
C GLY A 113 -19.26 4.15 -3.45
N SER A 114 -18.40 4.17 -2.43
CA SER A 114 -17.67 5.37 -1.98
C SER A 114 -16.25 5.03 -1.52
N VAL A 115 -15.35 6.00 -1.60
CA VAL A 115 -13.93 5.86 -1.27
C VAL A 115 -13.45 7.01 -0.38
N PHE A 116 -12.37 6.75 0.36
CA PHE A 116 -11.51 7.79 0.92
C PHE A 116 -10.22 7.82 0.13
N VAL A 117 -9.86 8.99 -0.39
CA VAL A 117 -8.62 9.22 -1.13
C VAL A 117 -7.71 10.07 -0.27
N GLU A 118 -6.48 9.63 -0.03
CA GLU A 118 -5.46 10.38 0.68
C GLU A 118 -4.38 10.80 -0.31
N TYR A 119 -4.10 12.10 -0.41
CA TYR A 119 -3.08 12.64 -1.30
C TYR A 119 -1.73 12.85 -0.59
N ALA A 120 -0.67 13.01 -1.39
CA ALA A 120 0.67 13.30 -0.91
C ALA A 120 0.78 14.68 -0.25
N SER A 121 0.18 15.71 -0.86
CA SER A 121 0.14 17.08 -0.36
C SER A 121 -1.30 17.61 -0.30
N MET A 122 -1.50 18.71 0.42
CA MET A 122 -2.80 19.40 0.51
C MET A 122 -3.15 20.18 -0.77
N GLU A 123 -2.15 20.49 -1.59
CA GLU A 123 -2.31 21.20 -2.87
C GLU A 123 -2.71 20.27 -4.03
N SER A 124 -2.67 18.96 -3.80
CA SER A 124 -3.04 17.89 -4.74
C SER A 124 -4.55 17.61 -4.74
#